data_AF-A0A1R1BQH2-F1
#
_entry.id   AF-A0A1R1BQH2-F1
#
_cell.length_a   1.000
_cell.length_b   1.000
_cell.length_c   1.000
_cell.angle_alpha   90.00
_cell.angle_beta   90.00
_cell.angle_gamma   90.00
#
_symmetry.space_group_name_H-M   'P 1'
#
loop_
_entity.id
_entity.type
_entity.pdbx_description
1 polymer ?
#
loop_
_entity_poly.entity_id
_entity_poly.type
_entity_poly.pdbx_seq_one_letter_code
_entity_poly.pdbx_strand_id
1 'polypeptide(L)'
;MASYVLLLKEHEDDETVVYRFGPNEIVMGKIELNKVTKKFAELETLPDSYIPSKFYFDRAAQRLVVCLIREGGKFPERTAFES
;
A
#
# COMPACT_ATOMS: atom_id res chain seq x y z
N MET A 1 0.25 0.07 20.93
CA MET A 1 -0.82 0.72 20.16
C MET A 1 -0.87 0.03 18.81
N ALA A 2 -1.92 -0.75 18.55
CA ALA A 2 -2.10 -1.38 17.26
C ALA A 2 -2.46 -0.29 16.24
N SER A 3 -1.69 -0.18 15.17
CA SER A 3 -1.97 0.76 14.08
C SER A 3 -2.65 -0.01 12.96
N TYR A 4 -3.90 0.32 12.67
CA TYR A 4 -4.64 -0.33 11.59
C TYR A 4 -4.17 0.22 10.23
N VAL A 5 -3.79 -0.67 9.32
CA VAL A 5 -3.38 -0.29 7.96
C VAL A 5 -4.36 -0.92 6.98
N LEU A 6 -5.04 -0.07 6.22
CA LEU A 6 -5.94 -0.44 5.14
C LEU A 6 -5.26 -0.20 3.79
N LEU A 7 -5.36 -1.20 2.93
CA LEU A 7 -4.92 -1.18 1.55
C LEU A 7 -6.10 -1.49 0.65
N LEU A 8 -6.36 -0.61 -0.31
CA LEU A 8 -7.38 -0.80 -1.34
C LEU A 8 -6.71 -0.74 -2.70
N LYS A 9 -6.90 -1.77 -3.52
CA LYS A 9 -6.38 -1.78 -4.87
C LYS A 9 -7.16 -0.77 -5.69
N GLU A 10 -6.46 0.14 -6.33
CA GLU A 10 -7.06 1.11 -7.24
C GLU A 10 -6.95 0.61 -8.68
N HIS A 11 -5.77 0.12 -9.04
CA HIS A 11 -5.49 -0.36 -10.39
C HIS A 11 -4.42 -1.44 -10.37
N GLU A 12 -4.53 -2.39 -11.29
CA GLU A 12 -3.55 -3.44 -11.48
C GLU A 12 -3.35 -3.72 -12.96
N ASP A 13 -2.10 -3.58 -13.40
CA ASP A 13 -1.61 -3.92 -14.72
C ASP A 13 -0.71 -5.15 -14.66
N ASP A 14 -0.28 -5.63 -15.83
CA ASP A 14 0.76 -6.66 -15.94
C ASP A 14 2.09 -6.22 -15.33
N GLU A 15 2.45 -4.94 -15.44
CA GLU A 15 3.75 -4.40 -15.00
C GLU A 15 3.69 -3.67 -13.65
N THR A 16 2.56 -3.06 -13.31
CA THR A 16 2.40 -2.16 -12.16
C THR A 16 1.15 -2.50 -11.36
N VAL A 17 1.15 -2.14 -10.09
CA VAL A 17 -0.05 -2.20 -9.25
C VAL A 17 -0.12 -0.97 -8.36
N VAL A 18 -1.27 -0.32 -8.33
CA VAL A 18 -1.54 0.90 -7.57
C VAL A 18 -2.50 0.57 -6.44
N TYR A 19 -2.10 0.93 -5.22
CA TYR A 19 -2.88 0.79 -4.01
C TYR A 19 -3.07 2.13 -3.33
N ARG A 20 -4.25 2.32 -2.75
CA ARG A 20 -4.50 3.33 -1.72
C ARG A 20 -4.14 2.76 -0.37
N PHE A 21 -3.41 3.51 0.45
CA PHE A 21 -2.98 3.09 1.78
C PHE A 21 -3.34 4.13 2.84
N GLY A 22 -3.76 3.69 4.02
CA GLY A 22 -4.05 4.61 5.12
C GLY A 22 -4.67 3.95 6.35
N PRO A 23 -4.92 4.71 7.42
CA PRO A 23 -5.61 4.21 8.60
C PRO A 23 -7.09 3.88 8.39
N ASN A 24 -7.74 4.49 7.39
CA ASN A 24 -9.16 4.32 7.09
C ASN A 24 -9.44 4.72 5.64
N GLU A 25 -10.68 4.54 5.18
CA GLU A 25 -11.10 4.84 3.79
C GLU A 25 -11.17 6.34 3.47
N ILE A 26 -11.14 7.20 4.48
CA ILE A 26 -11.27 8.66 4.35
C ILE A 26 -9.88 9.29 4.17
N VAL A 27 -8.90 8.80 4.93
CA VAL A 27 -7.53 9.32 4.97
C VAL A 27 -6.62 8.29 4.33
N MET A 28 -6.40 8.42 3.03
CA MET A 28 -5.56 7.52 2.23
C MET A 28 -4.55 8.29 1.38
N GLY A 29 -3.33 7.76 1.30
CA GLY A 29 -2.35 8.06 0.26
C GLY A 29 -2.38 7.01 -0.85
N LYS A 30 -1.51 7.16 -1.85
CA LYS A 30 -1.36 6.22 -2.97
C LYS A 30 0.07 5.76 -3.13
N ILE A 31 0.23 4.45 -3.27
CA ILE A 31 1.48 3.77 -3.54
C ILE A 31 1.35 2.99 -4.84
N GLU A 32 2.38 3.09 -5.67
CA GLU A 32 2.57 2.27 -6.85
C GLU A 32 3.72 1.29 -6.58
N LEU A 33 3.50 0.03 -6.93
CA LEU A 33 4.54 -0.99 -7.02
C LEU A 33 4.71 -1.38 -8.49
N ASN A 34 5.91 -1.21 -9.01
CA ASN A 34 6.29 -1.80 -10.28
C ASN A 34 6.77 -3.25 -10.06
N LYS A 35 6.01 -4.23 -10.58
CA LYS A 35 6.24 -5.67 -10.42
C LYS A 35 7.55 -6.11 -11.10
N VAL A 36 7.97 -5.43 -12.16
CA VAL A 36 9.18 -5.74 -12.96
C VAL A 36 10.43 -5.24 -12.25
N THR A 37 10.47 -3.94 -11.94
CA THR A 37 11.63 -3.27 -11.32
C THR A 37 11.67 -3.42 -9.80
N LYS A 38 10.56 -3.87 -9.19
CA LYS A 38 10.36 -4.02 -7.73
C LYS A 38 10.54 -2.70 -6.98
N LYS A 39 10.27 -1.57 -7.65
CA LYS A 39 10.35 -0.23 -7.08
C LYS A 39 8.97 0.21 -6.59
N PHE A 40 8.99 0.95 -5.49
CA PHE A 40 7.82 1.62 -4.93
C PHE A 40 7.90 3.11 -5.24
N ALA A 41 6.77 3.68 -5.65
CA ALA A 41 6.60 5.12 -5.81
C ALA A 41 5.42 5.58 -4.98
N GLU A 42 5.60 6.68 -4.25
CA GLU A 42 4.50 7.36 -3.57
C GLU A 42 3.88 8.34 -4.56
N LEU A 43 2.63 8.07 -4.99
CA LEU A 43 1.90 8.94 -5.91
C LEU A 43 1.16 10.04 -5.16
N GLU A 44 0.57 9.70 -4.01
CA GLU A 44 -0.13 10.66 -3.15
C GLU A 44 0.25 10.40 -1.69
N THR A 45 0.65 11.45 -0.99
CA THR A 45 0.86 11.41 0.46
C THR A 45 -0.48 11.51 1.19
N LEU A 46 -0.50 11.01 2.43
CA LEU A 46 -1.66 11.19 3.30
C LEU A 46 -1.93 12.69 3.54
N PRO A 47 -3.18 13.17 3.41
CA PRO A 47 -3.52 14.60 3.48
C PRO A 47 -3.37 15.18 4.90
N ASP A 48 -3.29 14.33 5.91
CA ASP A 48 -3.22 14.75 7.31
C ASP A 48 -1.76 14.76 7.81
N SER A 49 -1.25 15.96 8.12
CA SER A 49 0.12 16.14 8.63
C SER A 49 0.34 15.60 10.04
N TYR A 50 -0.74 15.30 10.78
CA TYR A 50 -0.65 14.66 12.10
C TYR A 50 -0.42 13.14 12.01
N ILE A 51 -0.63 12.55 10.83
CA ILE A 51 -0.47 11.13 10.61
C ILE A 51 0.92 10.90 9.99
N PRO A 52 1.75 10.02 10.57
CA PRO A 52 3.07 9.75 10.03
C PRO A 52 2.96 8.99 8.70
N SER A 53 2.90 9.72 7.58
CA SER A 53 2.67 9.13 6.26
C SER A 53 3.68 8.04 5.91
N LYS A 54 4.95 8.28 6.26
CA LYS A 54 6.06 7.34 6.11
C LYS A 54 5.79 5.99 6.79
N PHE A 55 5.17 5.99 7.98
CA PHE A 55 4.85 4.73 8.68
C PHE A 55 3.88 3.90 7.85
N TYR A 56 2.79 4.49 7.37
CA TYR A 56 1.81 3.77 6.56
C TYR A 56 2.37 3.36 5.21
N PHE A 57 3.17 4.21 4.57
CA PHE A 57 3.87 3.89 3.32
C PHE A 57 4.79 2.67 3.48
N ASP A 58 5.66 2.67 4.51
CA ASP A 58 6.58 1.57 4.77
C ASP A 58 5.82 0.26 5.05
N ARG A 59 4.70 0.32 5.77
CA ARG A 59 3.82 -0.84 6.02
C ARG A 59 3.11 -1.34 4.77
N ALA A 60 2.61 -0.43 3.94
CA ALA A 60 2.01 -0.74 2.65
C ALA A 60 3.02 -1.45 1.74
N ALA A 61 4.22 -0.88 1.61
CA ALA A 61 5.30 -1.45 0.82
C ALA A 61 5.67 -2.86 1.32
N GLN A 62 5.82 -3.05 2.64
CA GLN A 62 6.08 -4.37 3.22
C GLN A 62 5.02 -5.40 2.85
N ARG A 63 3.73 -5.04 2.95
CA ARG A 63 2.64 -5.94 2.58
C ARG A 63 2.65 -6.28 1.09
N LEU A 64 2.91 -5.30 0.23
CA LEU A 64 3.02 -5.50 -1.21
C LEU A 64 4.22 -6.38 -1.59
N VAL A 65 5.36 -6.24 -0.90
CA VAL A 65 6.50 -7.16 -1.05
C VAL A 65 6.09 -8.59 -0.71
N VAL A 66 5.34 -8.80 0.36
CA VAL A 66 4.83 -10.13 0.73
C VAL A 66 3.91 -10.69 -0.35
N CYS A 67 2.99 -9.89 -0.88
CA CYS A 67 2.12 -10.30 -1.98
C CYS A 67 2.93 -10.69 -3.24
N LEU A 68 3.94 -9.90 -3.58
CA LEU A 68 4.81 -10.15 -4.74
C LEU A 68 5.66 -11.42 -4.58
N ILE A 69 6.35 -11.58 -3.44
CA ILE A 69 7.35 -12.63 -3.25
C ILE A 69 6.74 -13.93 -2.69
N ARG A 70 5.84 -13.82 -1.69
CA ARG A 70 5.33 -14.98 -0.95
C ARG A 70 3.99 -15.47 -1.46
N GLU A 71 3.14 -14.59 -1.98
CA GLU A 71 1.81 -14.96 -2.49
C GLU A 71 1.80 -15.16 -4.02
N GLY A 72 2.98 -15.17 -4.65
CA GLY A 72 3.13 -15.43 -6.09
C GLY A 72 2.62 -14.30 -6.97
N GLY A 73 2.67 -13.05 -6.50
CA GLY A 73 2.18 -11.90 -7.25
C GLY A 73 0.66 -11.73 -7.20
N LYS A 74 -0.02 -12.34 -6.21
CA LYS A 74 -1.46 -12.13 -6.00
C LYS A 74 -1.70 -10.88 -5.17
N PHE A 75 -2.40 -9.93 -5.77
CA PHE A 75 -2.73 -8.65 -5.16
C PHE A 75 -4.25 -8.57 -4.85
N PRO A 76 -4.65 -8.82 -3.60
CA PRO A 76 -6.07 -8.78 -3.21
C PRO A 76 -6.67 -7.37 -3.30
N GLU A 77 -7.92 -7.25 -3.76
CA GLU A 77 -8.65 -5.97 -3.91
C GLU A 77 -8.66 -5.14 -2.62
N ARG A 78 -8.81 -5.79 -1.47
CA ARG A 78 -8.83 -5.16 -0.16
C ARG A 78 -7.98 -5.97 0.81
N THR A 79 -7.08 -5.29 1.51
CA THR A 79 -6.31 -5.87 2.59
C THR A 79 -6.33 -4.94 3.78
N ALA A 80 -6.53 -5.50 4.96
CA ALA A 80 -6.38 -4.79 6.20
C ALA A 80 -5.55 -5.62 7.17
N PHE A 81 -4.69 -4.95 7.94
CA PHE A 81 -3.87 -5.61 8.95
C PHE A 81 -3.55 -4.65 10.09
N GLU A 82 -3.30 -5.22 11.26
CA GLU A 82 -2.85 -4.49 12.43
C GLU A 82 -1.32 -4.55 12.51
N SER A 83 -0.70 -3.40 12.79
CA SER A 83 0.75 -3.23 12.90
C SER A 83 1.20 -2.76 14.28
#